data_AF-A0A2K8UHG8-F1
#
_entry.id   AF-A0A2K8UHG8-F1
#
_cell.length_a   1.000
_cell.length_b   1.000
_cell.length_c   1.000
_cell.angle_alpha   90.00
_cell.angle_beta   90.00
_cell.angle_gamma   90.00
#
_symmetry.space_group_name_H-M   'P 1'
#
loop_
_entity.id
_entity.type
_entity.pdbx_description
1 polymer ?
#
loop_
_entity_poly.entity_id
_entity_poly.type
_entity_poly.pdbx_seq_one_letter_code
_entity_poly.pdbx_strand_id
1 'polypeptide(L)'
;MQSPYHNVSPENWRTVTEKLISKHPLGSKEIVDIVLDAWQSIFTSAIGSHSFKIGKDIFPKPQIMGALLHELIPLEVAARYPKEWRGEQTADDKDIVYVPNDSFSIELKTSSHRDQIFGNRSYAQDARKDKKSKSGYYLTVNFEKFAPQGTEPTILLIRFGWLDHADWIGQRAATGQQSRLTSDIYAGKLKTLYAKS
;
A
#
# COMPACT_ATOMS: atom_id res chain seq x y z
N MET A 1 -19.00 -7.60 2.62
CA MET A 1 -18.64 -7.92 4.01
C MET A 1 -18.99 -6.71 4.88
N GLN A 2 -19.53 -6.91 6.08
CA GLN A 2 -19.78 -5.80 7.01
C GLN A 2 -18.45 -5.27 7.55
N SER A 3 -18.30 -3.95 7.68
CA SER A 3 -17.07 -3.33 8.21
C SER A 3 -16.74 -3.90 9.60
N PRO A 4 -15.46 -4.24 9.88
CA PRO A 4 -15.05 -4.68 11.21
C PRO A 4 -15.14 -3.56 12.27
N TYR A 5 -15.31 -2.30 11.83
CA TYR A 5 -15.48 -1.14 12.69
C TYR A 5 -16.96 -0.73 12.84
N HIS A 6 -17.90 -1.52 12.33
CA HIS A 6 -19.33 -1.25 12.45
C HIS A 6 -19.73 -1.14 13.93
N ASN A 7 -20.39 -0.04 14.31
CA ASN A 7 -20.75 0.31 15.69
C ASN A 7 -19.57 0.42 16.67
N VAL A 8 -18.35 0.64 16.19
CA VAL A 8 -17.17 0.89 17.03
C VAL A 8 -16.83 2.38 17.00
N SER A 9 -16.70 3.01 18.17
CA SER A 9 -16.28 4.41 18.26
C SER A 9 -14.83 4.60 17.79
N PRO A 10 -14.48 5.78 17.22
CA PRO A 10 -13.12 6.04 16.71
C PRO A 10 -11.99 5.73 17.70
N GLU A 11 -12.23 5.98 18.98
CA GLU A 11 -11.32 5.74 20.10
C GLU A 11 -10.90 4.27 20.22
N ASN A 12 -11.77 3.35 19.78
CA ASN A 12 -11.59 1.90 19.87
C ASN A 12 -11.13 1.25 18.55
N TRP A 13 -11.02 2.01 17.46
CA TRP A 13 -10.62 1.46 16.16
C TRP A 13 -9.25 0.80 16.21
N ARG A 14 -8.29 1.41 16.91
CA ARG A 14 -6.94 0.86 17.03
C ARG A 14 -6.92 -0.56 17.59
N THR A 15 -7.71 -0.81 18.63
CA THR A 15 -7.86 -2.15 19.23
C THR A 15 -8.42 -3.16 18.24
N VAL A 16 -9.37 -2.76 17.39
CA VAL A 16 -9.90 -3.62 16.32
C VAL A 16 -8.83 -3.88 15.27
N THR A 17 -8.10 -2.87 14.83
CA THR A 17 -7.02 -3.00 13.84
C THR A 17 -5.92 -3.93 14.34
N GLU A 18 -5.49 -3.81 15.59
CA GLU A 18 -4.49 -4.71 16.17
C GLU A 18 -4.96 -6.17 16.16
N LYS A 19 -6.24 -6.43 16.47
CA LYS A 19 -6.83 -7.78 16.37
C LYS A 19 -6.86 -8.28 14.93
N LEU A 20 -7.23 -7.45 13.96
CA LEU A 20 -7.23 -7.81 12.54
C LEU A 20 -5.83 -8.20 12.07
N ILE A 21 -4.83 -7.36 12.37
CA ILE A 21 -3.43 -7.61 12.00
C ILE A 21 -2.91 -8.90 12.66
N SER A 22 -3.28 -9.18 13.91
CA SER A 22 -2.86 -10.41 14.60
C SER A 22 -3.39 -11.70 13.97
N LYS A 23 -4.48 -11.61 13.20
CA LYS A 23 -5.10 -12.75 12.49
C LYS A 23 -4.63 -12.85 11.05
N HIS A 24 -3.90 -11.86 10.55
CA HIS A 24 -3.48 -11.83 9.16
C HIS A 24 -2.35 -12.85 8.92
N PRO A 25 -2.37 -13.60 7.80
CA PRO A 25 -1.36 -14.62 7.50
C PRO A 25 0.07 -14.09 7.41
N LEU A 26 0.28 -12.86 6.91
CA LEU A 26 1.60 -12.20 6.97
C LEU A 26 1.81 -11.48 8.30
N GLY A 27 2.96 -11.73 8.91
CA GLY A 27 3.37 -11.08 10.16
C GLY A 27 3.84 -9.64 9.95
N SER A 28 3.74 -8.79 10.98
CA SER A 28 4.15 -7.39 10.88
C SER A 28 5.62 -7.18 10.50
N LYS A 29 6.54 -7.98 11.07
CA LYS A 29 7.96 -7.91 10.73
C LYS A 29 8.20 -8.29 9.28
N GLU A 30 7.56 -9.36 8.85
CA GLU A 30 7.65 -9.87 7.49
C GLU A 30 7.15 -8.86 6.45
N ILE A 31 6.04 -8.19 6.71
CA ILE A 31 5.54 -7.11 5.84
C ILE A 31 6.61 -6.01 5.69
N VAL A 32 7.27 -5.64 6.79
CA VAL A 32 8.35 -4.64 6.75
C VAL A 32 9.53 -5.14 5.93
N ASP A 33 9.99 -6.37 6.18
CA ASP A 33 11.13 -6.96 5.46
C ASP A 33 10.84 -7.01 3.94
N ILE A 34 9.65 -7.45 3.53
CA ILE A 34 9.22 -7.51 2.11
C ILE A 34 9.31 -6.15 1.44
N VAL A 35 8.79 -5.11 2.09
CA VAL A 35 8.78 -3.76 1.51
C VAL A 35 10.19 -3.18 1.40
N LEU A 36 11.02 -3.39 2.42
CA LEU A 36 12.40 -2.91 2.42
C LEU A 36 13.26 -3.64 1.40
N ASP A 37 13.07 -4.96 1.25
CA ASP A 37 13.76 -5.76 0.24
C ASP A 37 13.33 -5.35 -1.18
N ALA A 38 12.02 -5.15 -1.41
CA ALA A 38 11.51 -4.62 -2.68
C ALA A 38 12.11 -3.24 -3.01
N TRP A 39 12.21 -2.36 -2.01
CA TRP A 39 12.84 -1.04 -2.17
C TRP A 39 14.32 -1.18 -2.53
N GLN A 40 15.07 -1.99 -1.80
CA GLN A 40 16.50 -2.20 -2.03
C GLN A 40 16.76 -2.79 -3.42
N SER A 41 15.92 -3.74 -3.84
CA SER A 41 15.98 -4.38 -5.16
C SER A 41 15.90 -3.37 -6.31
N ILE A 42 15.17 -2.25 -6.15
CA ILE A 42 15.12 -1.19 -7.17
C ILE A 42 16.51 -0.59 -7.43
N PHE A 43 17.30 -0.35 -6.38
CA PHE A 43 18.61 0.29 -6.48
C PHE A 43 19.74 -0.68 -6.81
N THR A 44 19.61 -1.96 -6.42
CA THR A 44 20.62 -2.97 -6.76
C THR A 44 20.46 -3.51 -8.18
N SER A 45 19.27 -3.40 -8.76
CA SER A 45 18.96 -3.84 -10.12
C SER A 45 19.71 -3.07 -11.20
N ALA A 46 19.81 -3.69 -12.38
CA ALA A 46 20.46 -3.15 -13.56
C ALA A 46 19.47 -3.10 -14.74
N ILE A 47 19.51 -2.01 -15.51
CA ILE A 47 18.58 -1.74 -16.60
C ILE A 47 19.35 -1.60 -17.92
N GLY A 48 18.93 -2.34 -18.95
CA GLY A 48 19.51 -2.31 -20.28
C GLY A 48 20.85 -3.05 -20.40
N SER A 49 21.38 -3.15 -21.63
CA SER A 49 22.61 -3.89 -21.95
C SER A 49 23.87 -3.33 -21.29
N HIS A 50 23.84 -2.07 -20.83
CA HIS A 50 24.96 -1.39 -20.18
C HIS A 50 24.82 -1.35 -18.64
N SER A 51 23.84 -2.07 -18.08
CA SER A 51 23.65 -2.19 -16.63
C SER A 51 23.48 -0.86 -15.87
N PHE A 52 22.67 0.06 -16.41
CA PHE A 52 22.36 1.32 -15.74
C PHE A 52 21.60 1.08 -14.43
N LYS A 53 21.88 1.90 -13.41
CA LYS A 53 21.26 1.75 -12.09
C LYS A 53 20.41 2.95 -11.69
N ILE A 54 19.27 2.66 -11.07
CA ILE A 54 18.45 3.68 -10.40
C ILE A 54 19.23 4.21 -9.18
N GLY A 55 19.22 5.53 -8.97
CA GLY A 55 19.99 6.19 -7.92
C GLY A 55 21.45 6.49 -8.26
N LYS A 56 21.95 6.01 -9.41
CA LYS A 56 23.29 6.33 -9.92
C LYS A 56 23.25 6.97 -11.29
N ASP A 57 22.59 6.31 -12.24
CA ASP A 57 22.51 6.73 -13.63
C ASP A 57 21.10 7.26 -13.97
N ILE A 58 20.08 6.75 -13.27
CA ILE A 58 18.66 7.07 -13.49
C ILE A 58 18.05 7.61 -12.19
N PHE A 59 17.33 8.74 -12.27
CA PHE A 59 16.67 9.38 -11.12
C PHE A 59 15.17 9.55 -11.40
N PRO A 60 14.36 8.47 -11.26
CA PRO A 60 12.96 8.50 -11.66
C PRO A 60 12.09 9.47 -10.86
N LYS A 61 11.01 9.94 -11.47
CA LYS A 61 9.96 10.67 -10.74
C LYS A 61 9.25 9.73 -9.75
N PRO A 62 8.63 10.27 -8.68
CA PRO A 62 7.95 9.45 -7.67
C PRO A 62 6.89 8.49 -8.22
N GLN A 63 6.21 8.85 -9.31
CA GLN A 63 5.21 7.99 -9.95
C GLN A 63 5.84 6.69 -10.46
N ILE A 64 7.07 6.74 -10.99
CA ILE A 64 7.78 5.57 -11.48
C ILE A 64 8.25 4.71 -10.30
N MET A 65 8.78 5.34 -9.23
CA MET A 65 9.16 4.60 -8.02
C MET A 65 7.95 3.90 -7.38
N GLY A 66 6.80 4.58 -7.33
CA GLY A 66 5.56 4.02 -6.83
C GLY A 66 5.05 2.86 -7.69
N ALA A 67 5.18 2.94 -9.01
CA ALA A 67 4.83 1.86 -9.92
C ALA A 67 5.75 0.64 -9.76
N LEU A 68 7.06 0.85 -9.65
CA LEU A 68 8.02 -0.23 -9.39
C LEU A 68 7.70 -0.96 -8.08
N LEU A 69 7.38 -0.22 -7.01
CA LEU A 69 6.95 -0.84 -5.74
C LEU A 69 5.65 -1.63 -5.89
N HIS A 70 4.70 -1.15 -6.70
CA HIS A 70 3.44 -1.84 -6.97
C HIS A 70 3.65 -3.18 -7.70
N GLU A 71 4.70 -3.31 -8.51
CA GLU A 71 5.08 -4.56 -9.15
C GLU A 71 5.92 -5.46 -8.24
N LEU A 72 6.94 -4.89 -7.58
CA LEU A 72 7.93 -5.67 -6.83
C LEU A 72 7.40 -6.23 -5.51
N ILE A 73 6.59 -5.47 -4.76
CA ILE A 73 6.08 -5.96 -3.47
C ILE A 73 5.24 -7.25 -3.64
N PRO A 74 4.24 -7.32 -4.54
CA PRO A 74 3.52 -8.57 -4.78
C PRO A 74 4.43 -9.72 -5.25
N LEU A 75 5.43 -9.44 -6.10
CA LEU A 75 6.39 -10.44 -6.56
C LEU A 75 7.25 -10.98 -5.41
N GLU A 76 7.71 -10.12 -4.49
CA GLU A 76 8.45 -10.53 -3.30
C GLU A 76 7.62 -11.42 -2.36
N VAL A 77 6.34 -11.09 -2.15
CA VAL A 77 5.43 -11.92 -1.35
C VAL A 77 5.25 -13.29 -2.00
N ALA A 78 4.97 -13.31 -3.31
CA ALA A 78 4.78 -14.56 -4.06
C ALA A 78 6.05 -15.40 -4.15
N ALA A 79 7.24 -14.78 -4.23
CA ALA A 79 8.50 -15.50 -4.24
C ALA A 79 8.77 -16.22 -2.90
N ARG A 80 8.40 -15.60 -1.77
CA ARG A 80 8.52 -16.21 -0.43
C ARG A 80 7.49 -17.32 -0.21
N TYR A 81 6.30 -17.17 -0.78
CA TYR A 81 5.15 -18.06 -0.54
C TYR A 81 4.40 -18.42 -1.82
N PRO A 82 5.03 -19.13 -2.77
CA PRO A 82 4.54 -19.27 -4.15
C PRO A 82 3.24 -20.06 -4.32
N LYS A 83 2.78 -20.75 -3.28
CA LYS A 83 1.52 -21.51 -3.28
C LYS A 83 0.38 -20.80 -2.55
N GLU A 84 0.70 -19.78 -1.77
CA GLU A 84 -0.25 -19.08 -0.90
C GLU A 84 -0.53 -17.65 -1.39
N TRP A 85 0.43 -17.04 -2.09
CA TRP A 85 0.35 -15.66 -2.53
C TRP A 85 0.66 -15.51 -4.01
N ARG A 86 -0.01 -14.54 -4.63
CA ARG A 86 0.25 -14.10 -6.00
C ARG A 86 -0.06 -12.60 -6.15
N GLY A 87 0.42 -12.00 -7.23
CA GLY A 87 -0.05 -10.68 -7.66
C GLY A 87 -1.44 -10.72 -8.30
N GLU A 88 -1.98 -9.53 -8.58
CA GLU A 88 -3.19 -9.30 -9.37
C GLU A 88 -3.11 -10.04 -10.73
N GLN A 89 -4.19 -10.70 -11.15
CA GLN A 89 -4.34 -11.30 -12.48
C GLN A 89 -5.60 -10.80 -13.21
N THR A 90 -6.62 -10.41 -12.45
CA THR A 90 -7.89 -9.90 -12.96
C THR A 90 -8.26 -8.59 -12.28
N ALA A 91 -9.11 -7.78 -12.90
CA ALA A 91 -9.51 -6.47 -12.36
C ALA A 91 -10.29 -6.55 -11.02
N ASP A 92 -10.74 -7.74 -10.61
CA ASP A 92 -11.43 -7.97 -9.34
C ASP A 92 -10.47 -8.36 -8.21
N ASP A 93 -9.26 -8.82 -8.55
CA ASP A 93 -8.22 -9.17 -7.59
C ASP A 93 -7.73 -7.93 -6.84
N LYS A 94 -7.31 -8.12 -5.59
CA LYS A 94 -6.47 -7.15 -4.88
C LYS A 94 -5.05 -7.11 -5.44
N ASP A 95 -4.29 -6.07 -5.10
CA ASP A 95 -2.90 -5.91 -5.56
C ASP A 95 -2.02 -7.12 -5.13
N ILE A 96 -2.25 -7.66 -3.93
CA ILE A 96 -1.59 -8.87 -3.40
C ILE A 96 -2.67 -9.86 -2.95
N VAL A 97 -2.77 -11.01 -3.59
CA VAL A 97 -3.86 -11.97 -3.39
C VAL A 97 -3.41 -13.12 -2.50
N TYR A 98 -4.18 -13.40 -1.45
CA TYR A 98 -4.04 -14.60 -0.62
C TYR A 98 -4.92 -15.72 -1.19
N VAL A 99 -4.30 -16.69 -1.85
CA VAL A 99 -4.98 -17.78 -2.56
C VAL A 99 -5.88 -18.63 -1.64
N PRO A 100 -5.47 -19.00 -0.41
CA PRO A 100 -6.31 -19.82 0.46
C PRO A 100 -7.59 -19.12 0.93
N ASN A 101 -7.59 -17.80 1.04
CA ASN A 101 -8.76 -17.02 1.47
C ASN A 101 -8.63 -15.54 1.07
N ASP A 102 -9.36 -15.14 0.03
CA ASP A 102 -9.31 -13.79 -0.54
C ASP A 102 -9.66 -12.65 0.45
N SER A 103 -10.33 -12.96 1.58
CA SER A 103 -10.60 -11.94 2.61
C SER A 103 -9.33 -11.38 3.29
N PHE A 104 -8.19 -12.06 3.13
CA PHE A 104 -6.87 -11.58 3.58
C PHE A 104 -6.04 -10.94 2.46
N SER A 105 -6.58 -10.84 1.24
CA SER A 105 -5.91 -10.14 0.15
C SER A 105 -5.78 -8.64 0.46
N ILE A 106 -4.72 -8.02 -0.05
CA ILE A 106 -4.22 -6.71 0.38
C ILE A 106 -4.23 -5.74 -0.80
N GLU A 107 -4.78 -4.54 -0.58
CA GLU A 107 -4.50 -3.39 -1.45
C GLU A 107 -3.21 -2.69 -1.06
N LEU A 108 -2.40 -2.38 -2.05
CA LEU A 108 -1.18 -1.62 -1.93
C LEU A 108 -1.45 -0.16 -2.28
N LYS A 109 -0.87 0.76 -1.50
CA LYS A 109 -0.86 2.19 -1.80
C LYS A 109 0.51 2.75 -1.51
N THR A 110 1.15 3.31 -2.53
CA THR A 110 2.44 3.96 -2.41
C THR A 110 2.30 5.49 -2.56
N SER A 111 3.12 6.26 -1.85
CA SER A 111 3.06 7.72 -1.88
C SER A 111 4.41 8.36 -1.56
N SER A 112 4.74 9.45 -2.26
CA SER A 112 5.89 10.29 -1.92
C SER A 112 5.56 11.46 -1.00
N HIS A 113 4.34 11.48 -0.44
CA HIS A 113 4.03 12.34 0.68
C HIS A 113 4.66 11.76 1.96
N ARG A 114 4.99 12.61 2.92
CA ARG A 114 5.64 12.21 4.17
C ARG A 114 4.84 11.15 4.94
N ASP A 115 3.53 11.35 5.04
CA ASP A 115 2.65 10.62 5.96
C ASP A 115 1.25 10.31 5.42
N GLN A 116 0.94 10.66 4.17
CA GLN A 116 -0.39 10.48 3.59
C GLN A 116 -0.33 9.60 2.35
N ILE A 117 -1.38 8.82 2.15
CA ILE A 117 -1.69 8.15 0.89
C ILE A 117 -2.92 8.76 0.24
N PHE A 118 -3.02 8.48 -1.04
CA PHE A 118 -4.03 9.05 -1.91
C PHE A 118 -4.66 7.92 -2.73
N GLY A 119 -5.99 7.87 -2.75
CA GLY A 119 -6.72 6.91 -3.54
C GLY A 119 -7.09 7.47 -4.90
N ASN A 120 -7.45 6.60 -5.83
CA ASN A 120 -7.98 7.02 -7.13
C ASN A 120 -9.33 7.74 -6.94
N ARG A 121 -9.69 8.63 -7.88
CA ARG A 121 -10.98 9.35 -7.85
C ARG A 121 -12.19 8.42 -7.72
N SER A 122 -12.09 7.24 -8.33
CA SER A 122 -13.12 6.20 -8.29
C SER A 122 -13.43 5.72 -6.87
N TYR A 123 -12.56 5.94 -5.89
CA TYR A 123 -12.76 5.54 -4.49
C TYR A 123 -13.81 6.34 -3.75
N ALA A 124 -14.27 7.47 -4.30
CA ALA A 124 -15.31 8.29 -3.68
C ALA A 124 -16.60 8.39 -4.51
N GLN A 125 -16.67 7.65 -5.61
CA GLN A 125 -17.88 7.51 -6.40
C GLN A 125 -18.58 6.22 -5.97
N ASP A 126 -19.90 6.28 -5.77
CA ASP A 126 -20.72 5.13 -5.44
C ASP A 126 -20.42 3.98 -6.40
N ALA A 127 -20.13 2.81 -5.84
CA ALA A 127 -19.90 1.61 -6.63
C ALA A 127 -21.18 1.34 -7.45
N ARG A 128 -21.10 1.49 -8.78
CA ARG A 128 -21.99 0.75 -9.68
C ARG A 128 -21.90 -0.72 -9.28
N LYS A 129 -23.04 -1.41 -9.23
CA LYS A 129 -23.28 -2.73 -8.58
C LYS A 129 -22.28 -3.87 -8.86
N ASP A 130 -21.34 -3.71 -9.79
CA ASP A 130 -20.42 -4.74 -10.28
C ASP A 130 -18.93 -4.34 -10.17
N LYS A 131 -18.50 -3.70 -9.08
CA LYS A 131 -17.06 -3.35 -8.91
C LYS A 131 -16.47 -3.90 -7.61
N LYS A 132 -15.23 -4.38 -7.72
CA LYS A 132 -14.27 -4.73 -6.65
C LYS A 132 -14.58 -4.03 -5.32
N SER A 133 -14.76 -4.82 -4.26
CA SER A 133 -14.92 -4.30 -2.90
C SER A 133 -13.69 -3.47 -2.53
N LYS A 134 -13.85 -2.16 -2.35
CA LYS A 134 -12.76 -1.28 -1.94
C LYS A 134 -12.45 -1.36 -0.44
N SER A 135 -13.29 -2.06 0.33
CA SER A 135 -12.98 -2.42 1.71
C SER A 135 -12.06 -3.65 1.76
N GLY A 136 -11.11 -3.66 2.70
CA GLY A 136 -10.19 -4.79 2.88
C GLY A 136 -8.91 -4.39 3.62
N TYR A 137 -7.92 -5.28 3.61
CA TYR A 137 -6.58 -4.97 4.12
C TYR A 137 -5.85 -3.99 3.20
N TYR A 138 -5.11 -3.06 3.79
CA TYR A 138 -4.28 -2.07 3.08
C TYR A 138 -2.86 -2.09 3.61
N LEU A 139 -1.89 -2.24 2.70
CA LEU A 139 -0.48 -1.95 2.90
C LEU A 139 -0.17 -0.58 2.32
N THR A 140 0.29 0.34 3.15
CA THR A 140 0.62 1.71 2.74
C THR A 140 2.11 1.94 2.90
N VAL A 141 2.76 2.45 1.85
CA VAL A 141 4.20 2.70 1.83
C VAL A 141 4.46 4.16 1.44
N ASN A 142 5.07 4.92 2.34
CA ASN A 142 5.51 6.28 2.10
C ASN A 142 7.02 6.30 1.87
N PHE A 143 7.50 7.06 0.89
CA PHE A 143 8.92 7.11 0.52
C PHE A 143 9.39 8.52 0.12
N GLU A 144 10.69 8.75 0.17
CA GLU A 144 11.29 10.03 -0.22
C GLU A 144 11.34 10.21 -1.75
N LYS A 145 11.34 11.46 -2.19
CA LYS A 145 11.63 11.78 -3.59
C LYS A 145 13.14 11.83 -3.77
N PHE A 146 13.63 11.58 -4.98
CA PHE A 146 15.02 11.89 -5.31
C PHE A 146 15.31 13.38 -5.03
N ALA A 147 16.35 13.63 -4.25
CA ALA A 147 16.84 14.98 -4.03
C ALA A 147 17.55 15.50 -5.30
N PRO A 148 17.61 16.83 -5.52
CA PRO A 148 18.34 17.41 -6.64
C PRO A 148 19.82 16.99 -6.70
N GLN A 149 20.43 16.66 -5.55
CA GLN A 149 21.82 16.20 -5.45
C GLN A 149 21.99 14.68 -5.67
N GLY A 150 20.94 13.94 -6.04
CA GLY A 150 21.03 12.52 -6.36
C GLY A 150 21.16 11.60 -5.13
N THR A 151 20.86 12.09 -3.92
CA THR A 151 20.81 11.24 -2.72
C THR A 151 19.76 10.14 -2.90
N GLU A 152 20.14 8.91 -2.55
CA GLU A 152 19.26 7.75 -2.59
C GLU A 152 18.07 7.96 -1.63
N PRO A 153 16.82 7.94 -2.14
CA PRO A 153 15.66 8.09 -1.29
C PRO A 153 15.44 6.83 -0.47
N THR A 154 14.74 6.98 0.66
CA THR A 154 14.43 5.89 1.57
C THR A 154 12.93 5.74 1.82
N ILE A 155 12.53 4.56 2.31
CA ILE A 155 11.18 4.37 2.87
C ILE A 155 11.05 5.19 4.15
N LEU A 156 9.97 5.96 4.24
CA LEU A 156 9.62 6.81 5.37
C LEU A 156 8.72 6.09 6.36
N LEU A 157 7.63 5.48 5.87
CA LEU A 157 6.63 4.82 6.71
C LEU A 157 6.09 3.58 6.00
N ILE A 158 5.85 2.54 6.79
CA ILE A 158 5.05 1.37 6.38
C ILE A 158 3.92 1.23 7.39
N ARG A 159 2.68 1.21 6.89
CA ARG A 159 1.50 0.96 7.73
C ARG A 159 0.68 -0.16 7.13
N PHE A 160 0.00 -0.88 8.00
CA PHE A 160 -0.89 -1.97 7.63
C PHE A 160 -2.17 -1.91 8.46
N GLY A 161 -3.29 -2.31 7.88
CA GLY A 161 -4.58 -2.29 8.58
C GLY A 161 -5.73 -2.57 7.64
N TRP A 162 -6.94 -2.16 8.04
CA TRP A 162 -8.15 -2.34 7.26
C TRP A 162 -8.81 -1.00 7.01
N LEU A 163 -9.14 -0.69 5.75
CA LEU A 163 -9.91 0.49 5.38
C LEU A 163 -11.24 0.07 4.76
N ASP A 164 -12.27 0.84 5.03
CA ASP A 164 -13.55 0.74 4.37
C ASP A 164 -13.63 1.67 3.16
N HIS A 165 -14.44 1.31 2.17
CA HIS A 165 -14.71 2.21 1.03
C HIS A 165 -15.19 3.60 1.48
N ALA A 166 -16.01 3.65 2.53
CA ALA A 166 -16.57 4.88 3.08
C ALA A 166 -15.53 5.78 3.78
N ASP A 167 -14.34 5.26 4.11
CA ASP A 167 -13.27 6.06 4.71
C ASP A 167 -12.65 7.03 3.70
N TRP A 168 -12.80 6.76 2.41
CA TRP A 168 -12.22 7.56 1.34
C TRP A 168 -13.08 8.78 1.03
N ILE A 169 -12.52 9.96 1.27
CA ILE A 169 -13.19 11.24 1.00
C ILE A 169 -12.82 11.71 -0.41
N GLY A 170 -13.83 11.80 -1.27
CA GLY A 170 -13.71 12.43 -2.59
C GLY A 170 -13.75 13.94 -2.51
N GLN A 171 -13.16 14.60 -3.50
CA GLN A 171 -13.31 16.04 -3.67
C GLN A 171 -14.46 16.38 -4.62
N ARG A 172 -15.08 17.55 -4.38
CA ARG A 172 -16.26 18.03 -5.13
C ARG A 172 -15.94 18.55 -6.54
N ALA A 173 -14.69 18.89 -6.86
CA ALA A 173 -14.32 19.49 -8.16
C ALA A 173 -14.00 18.42 -9.22
N ALA A 174 -14.45 18.64 -10.47
CA ALA A 174 -14.41 17.67 -11.56
C ALA A 174 -13.01 17.43 -12.18
N THR A 175 -11.98 18.18 -11.80
CA THR A 175 -10.64 18.09 -12.39
C THR A 175 -9.58 17.58 -11.40
N GLY A 176 -9.03 16.40 -11.71
CA GLY A 176 -7.65 16.03 -11.34
C GLY A 176 -7.33 15.59 -9.91
N GLN A 177 -8.28 15.43 -8.97
CA GLN A 177 -7.89 15.19 -7.56
C GLN A 177 -8.20 13.79 -7.01
N GLN A 178 -7.27 13.36 -6.17
CA GLN A 178 -7.20 12.08 -5.46
C GLN A 178 -8.19 12.03 -4.29
N SER A 179 -8.60 10.83 -3.86
CA SER A 179 -9.31 10.67 -2.59
C SER A 179 -8.33 10.64 -1.41
N ARG A 180 -8.77 11.12 -0.25
CA ARG A 180 -7.94 11.22 0.96
C ARG A 180 -8.60 10.55 2.15
N LEU A 181 -7.81 10.33 3.20
CA LEU A 181 -8.25 9.85 4.50
C LEU A 181 -8.10 10.96 5.55
N THR A 182 -8.91 10.92 6.59
CA THR A 182 -8.80 11.80 7.77
C THR A 182 -7.77 11.28 8.76
N SER A 183 -7.35 12.13 9.69
CA SER A 183 -6.30 11.81 10.67
C SER A 183 -6.70 10.70 11.64
N ASP A 184 -7.96 10.62 12.03
CA ASP A 184 -8.53 9.56 12.88
C ASP A 184 -8.50 8.19 12.19
N ILE A 185 -8.71 8.14 10.87
CA ILE A 185 -8.56 6.90 10.09
C ILE A 185 -7.10 6.45 10.10
N TYR A 186 -6.14 7.36 9.88
CA TYR A 186 -4.72 7.00 9.99
C TYR A 186 -4.33 6.52 11.39
N ALA A 187 -4.81 7.18 12.44
CA ALA A 187 -4.47 6.85 13.82
C ALA A 187 -5.16 5.57 14.32
N GLY A 188 -6.40 5.34 13.85
CA GLY A 188 -7.27 4.28 14.34
C GLY A 188 -7.26 3.02 13.50
N LYS A 189 -7.22 3.13 12.16
CA LYS A 189 -7.42 1.99 11.25
C LYS A 189 -6.15 1.47 10.58
N LEU A 190 -5.04 2.18 10.70
CA LEU A 190 -3.73 1.82 10.15
C LEU A 190 -2.68 1.79 11.25
N LYS A 191 -2.05 0.63 11.47
CA LYS A 191 -0.94 0.48 12.40
C LYS A 191 0.38 0.79 11.70
N THR A 192 1.17 1.69 12.26
CA THR A 192 2.57 1.88 11.86
C THR A 192 3.39 0.65 12.21
N LEU A 193 3.95 0.00 11.18
CA LEU A 193 4.84 -1.15 11.32
C LEU A 193 6.31 -0.73 11.25
N TYR A 194 6.59 0.33 10.48
CA TYR A 194 7.91 0.92 10.34
C TYR A 194 7.79 2.44 10.19
N ALA A 195 8.73 3.15 10.81
CA ALA A 195 8.97 4.56 10.59
C ALA A 195 10.48 4.80 10.55
N LYS A 196 10.94 5.55 9.54
CA LYS A 196 12.32 6.01 9.47
C LYS A 196 12.64 6.81 10.74
N SER A 197 13.73 6.42 11.39
CA SER A 197 14.26 7.07 12.61
C SER A 197 14.82 8.46 12.32
#